data_AF-A0A0Q6NL51-F1
#
_entry.id   AF-A0A0Q6NL51-F1
#
_cell.length_a   1.000
_cell.length_b   1.000
_cell.length_c   1.000
_cell.angle_alpha   90.00
_cell.angle_beta   90.00
_cell.angle_gamma   90.00
#
_symmetry.space_group_name_H-M   'P 1'
#
loop_
_entity.id
_entity.type
_entity.pdbx_description
1 polymer ?
#
loop_
_entity_poly.entity_id
_entity_poly.type
_entity_poly.pdbx_seq_one_letter_code
_entity_poly.pdbx_strand_id
1 'polypeptide(L)'
;MDVFAFSSHSETQGLVLVEAMAAGIPVVALDAPGAREVVTDSRNGRLLPANSPADHFAHALHWVVGRSVAERKTLREAAIQTSKRFSNDATTKMALTLYASVLKAHRAARASKDNNWQAAKRGLGEEYKILRNLAHAIGEAVLTSAS
;
A
#
# COMPACT_ATOMS: atom_id res chain seq x y z
N MET A 1 -7.30 -23.23 23.83
CA MET A 1 -7.58 -23.59 22.43
C MET A 1 -6.23 -23.75 21.73
N ASP A 2 -5.97 -24.90 21.10
CA ASP A 2 -4.65 -25.22 20.52
C ASP A 2 -4.49 -24.79 19.07
N VAL A 3 -5.60 -24.66 18.34
CA VAL A 3 -5.65 -24.27 16.93
C VAL A 3 -6.99 -23.59 16.63
N PHE A 4 -6.98 -22.57 15.77
CA PHE A 4 -8.20 -21.96 15.23
C PHE A 4 -8.41 -22.46 13.79
N ALA A 5 -9.53 -23.11 13.53
CA ALA A 5 -9.88 -23.67 12.24
C ALA A 5 -10.81 -22.73 11.47
N PHE A 6 -10.43 -22.37 10.25
CA PHE A 6 -11.18 -21.43 9.43
C PHE A 6 -11.33 -21.95 7.99
N SER A 7 -12.37 -22.75 7.76
CA SER A 7 -12.65 -23.39 6.47
C SER A 7 -13.53 -22.55 5.53
N SER A 8 -13.52 -21.23 5.67
CA SER A 8 -14.28 -20.36 4.76
C SER A 8 -13.59 -20.25 3.41
N HIS A 9 -14.36 -20.36 2.33
CA HIS A 9 -13.90 -20.07 0.97
C HIS A 9 -13.99 -18.58 0.62
N SER A 10 -14.70 -17.80 1.44
CA SER A 10 -14.87 -16.36 1.29
C SER A 10 -14.41 -15.66 2.57
N GLU A 11 -13.26 -14.98 2.47
CA GLU A 11 -12.72 -14.13 3.52
C GLU A 11 -12.04 -12.93 2.88
N THR A 12 -12.38 -11.74 3.37
CA THR A 12 -12.04 -10.47 2.75
C THR A 12 -10.95 -9.72 3.49
N GLN A 13 -10.91 -9.79 4.82
CA GLN A 13 -10.02 -8.98 5.66
C GLN A 13 -9.15 -9.81 6.61
N GLY A 14 -9.59 -11.01 6.99
CA GLY A 14 -8.83 -11.90 7.87
C GLY A 14 -8.76 -11.45 9.33
N LEU A 15 -9.61 -10.51 9.77
CA LEU A 15 -9.56 -9.95 11.14
C LEU A 15 -9.74 -11.02 12.22
N VAL A 16 -10.66 -11.96 12.03
CA VAL A 16 -10.87 -13.06 13.00
C VAL A 16 -9.64 -13.99 13.10
N LEU A 17 -8.88 -14.14 12.01
CA LEU A 17 -7.60 -14.87 12.02
C LEU A 17 -6.54 -14.09 12.79
N VAL A 18 -6.49 -12.76 12.62
CA VAL A 18 -5.60 -11.87 13.39
C VAL A 18 -5.92 -11.91 14.88
N GLU A 19 -7.19 -11.94 15.27
CA GLU A 19 -7.63 -12.05 16.67
C GLU A 19 -7.19 -13.38 17.29
N ALA A 20 -7.39 -14.50 16.59
CA ALA A 20 -6.89 -15.80 17.01
C ALA A 20 -5.36 -15.78 17.21
N MET A 21 -4.64 -15.17 16.27
CA MET A 21 -3.19 -15.03 16.34
C MET A 21 -2.73 -14.10 17.48
N ALA A 22 -3.50 -13.06 17.83
CA ALA A 22 -3.24 -12.20 18.97
C ALA A 22 -3.38 -12.94 20.30
N ALA A 23 -4.29 -13.93 20.38
CA ALA A 23 -4.36 -14.86 21.51
C ALA A 23 -3.21 -15.89 21.53
N GLY A 24 -2.35 -15.88 20.51
CA GLY A 24 -1.27 -16.84 20.32
C GLY A 24 -1.75 -18.21 19.86
N ILE A 25 -2.86 -18.24 19.14
CA ILE A 25 -3.45 -19.46 18.59
C ILE A 25 -3.05 -19.54 17.10
N PRO A 26 -2.32 -20.59 16.67
CA PRO A 26 -2.04 -20.84 15.27
C PRO A 26 -3.33 -21.09 14.47
N VAL A 27 -3.35 -20.69 13.21
CA VAL A 27 -4.54 -20.76 12.34
C VAL A 27 -4.38 -21.84 11.28
N VAL A 28 -5.42 -22.65 11.05
CA VAL A 28 -5.53 -23.50 9.85
C VAL A 28 -6.64 -22.93 8.99
N ALA A 29 -6.31 -22.46 7.79
CA ALA A 29 -7.26 -21.80 6.90
C ALA A 29 -7.18 -22.31 5.47
N LEU A 30 -8.28 -22.17 4.72
CA LEU A 30 -8.28 -22.27 3.27
C LEU A 30 -7.78 -20.96 2.64
N ASP A 31 -7.16 -21.07 1.47
CA ASP A 31 -6.64 -19.95 0.71
C ASP A 31 -7.79 -19.09 0.18
N ALA A 32 -7.91 -17.91 0.76
CA ALA A 32 -8.86 -16.86 0.41
C ALA A 32 -8.15 -15.49 0.55
N PRO A 33 -8.63 -14.41 -0.07
CA PRO A 33 -7.95 -13.10 -0.06
C PRO A 33 -7.50 -12.64 1.33
N GLY A 34 -8.39 -12.58 2.32
CA GLY A 34 -7.98 -12.17 3.68
C GLY A 34 -7.13 -13.21 4.40
N ALA A 35 -7.32 -14.50 4.14
CA ALA A 35 -6.55 -15.57 4.77
C ALA A 35 -5.08 -15.59 4.30
N ARG A 36 -4.81 -15.37 3.00
CA ARG A 36 -3.44 -15.39 2.45
C ARG A 36 -2.58 -14.23 2.94
N GLU A 37 -3.21 -13.12 3.32
CA GLU A 37 -2.50 -11.95 3.85
C GLU A 37 -2.03 -12.16 5.30
N VAL A 38 -2.76 -12.97 6.06
CA VAL A 38 -2.52 -13.20 7.49
C VAL A 38 -1.73 -14.50 7.73
N VAL A 39 -2.10 -15.59 7.06
CA VAL A 39 -1.53 -16.92 7.31
C VAL A 39 -0.33 -17.17 6.42
N THR A 40 0.81 -17.49 7.04
CA THR A 40 2.01 -17.98 6.37
C THR A 40 2.15 -19.46 6.69
N ASP A 41 1.98 -20.31 5.68
CA ASP A 41 1.99 -21.77 5.85
C ASP A 41 3.24 -22.25 6.59
N SER A 42 3.03 -23.17 7.53
CA SER A 42 4.03 -23.79 8.40
C SER A 42 4.79 -22.83 9.32
N ARG A 43 4.49 -21.52 9.31
CA ARG A 43 5.12 -20.52 10.18
C ARG A 43 4.25 -20.07 11.34
N ASN A 44 3.02 -19.65 11.06
CA ASN A 44 2.06 -19.17 12.06
C ASN A 44 0.76 -20.00 12.04
N GLY A 45 0.77 -21.11 11.32
CA GLY A 45 -0.42 -21.87 10.98
C GLY A 45 -0.23 -22.75 9.74
N ARG A 46 -1.33 -23.14 9.11
CA ARG A 46 -1.37 -23.81 7.81
C ARG A 46 -2.32 -23.08 6.88
N LEU A 47 -1.91 -22.87 5.63
CA LEU A 47 -2.74 -22.30 4.58
C LEU A 47 -2.88 -23.33 3.45
N LEU A 48 -4.10 -23.83 3.25
CA LEU A 48 -4.38 -24.89 2.30
C LEU A 48 -5.01 -24.31 1.04
N PRO A 49 -4.80 -24.90 -0.15
CA PRO A 49 -5.54 -24.50 -1.35
C PRO A 49 -7.05 -24.46 -1.12
N ALA A 50 -7.74 -23.50 -1.74
CA ALA A 50 -9.18 -23.27 -1.55
C ALA A 50 -10.07 -24.50 -1.81
N ASN A 51 -9.65 -25.38 -2.71
CA ASN A 51 -10.36 -26.62 -3.08
C ASN A 51 -9.81 -27.87 -2.38
N SER A 52 -9.09 -27.70 -1.27
CA SER A 52 -8.52 -28.84 -0.54
C SER A 52 -9.60 -29.77 -0.01
N PRO A 53 -9.46 -31.09 -0.19
CA PRO A 53 -10.36 -32.06 0.44
C PRO A 53 -10.37 -31.94 1.96
N ALA A 54 -11.48 -32.38 2.58
CA ALA A 54 -11.63 -32.39 4.03
C ALA A 54 -10.48 -33.12 4.75
N ASP A 55 -9.99 -34.22 4.17
CA ASP A 55 -8.89 -35.01 4.74
C ASP A 55 -7.59 -34.20 4.84
N HIS A 56 -7.30 -33.35 3.85
CA HIS A 56 -6.13 -32.47 3.90
C HIS A 56 -6.27 -31.44 5.02
N PHE A 57 -7.47 -30.89 5.21
CA PHE A 57 -7.75 -29.96 6.30
C PHE A 57 -7.61 -30.64 7.67
N ALA A 58 -8.10 -31.87 7.81
CA ALA A 58 -7.90 -32.68 9.01
C ALA A 58 -6.42 -32.96 9.29
N HIS A 59 -5.64 -33.32 8.26
CA HIS A 59 -4.19 -33.48 8.39
C HIS A 59 -3.48 -32.19 8.82
N ALA A 60 -3.94 -31.03 8.35
CA ALA A 60 -3.38 -29.75 8.79
C ALA A 60 -3.70 -29.43 10.25
N LEU A 61 -4.90 -29.77 10.74
CA LEU A 61 -5.22 -29.67 12.16
C LEU A 61 -4.32 -30.61 12.99
N HIS A 62 -4.18 -31.87 12.56
CA HIS A 62 -3.27 -32.84 13.18
C HIS A 62 -1.82 -32.37 13.18
N TRP A 63 -1.38 -31.71 12.11
CA TRP A 63 -0.06 -31.12 12.04
C TRP A 63 0.16 -30.09 13.17
N VAL A 64 -0.81 -29.21 13.47
CA VAL A 64 -0.67 -28.21 14.54
C VAL A 64 -0.64 -28.89 15.92
N VAL A 65 -1.59 -29.79 16.20
CA VAL A 65 -1.70 -30.41 17.53
C VAL A 65 -0.60 -31.44 17.80
N GLY A 66 -0.06 -32.06 16.75
CA GLY A 66 1.02 -33.05 16.80
C GLY A 66 2.43 -32.46 16.95
N ARG A 67 2.55 -31.14 17.12
CA ARG A 67 3.83 -30.47 17.40
C ARG A 67 4.32 -30.72 18.81
N SER A 68 5.64 -30.83 18.96
CA SER A 68 6.32 -30.85 20.25
C SER A 68 6.08 -29.54 21.02
N VAL A 69 6.37 -29.55 22.33
CA VAL A 69 6.24 -28.36 23.18
C VAL A 69 7.04 -27.17 22.63
N ALA A 70 8.27 -27.43 22.16
CA ALA A 70 9.13 -26.39 21.59
C ALA A 70 8.55 -25.83 20.27
N GLU A 71 8.09 -26.69 19.37
CA GLU A 71 7.50 -26.25 18.10
C GLU A 71 6.18 -25.50 18.29
N ARG A 72 5.34 -25.92 19.25
CA ARG A 72 4.11 -25.18 19.60
C ARG A 72 4.41 -23.80 20.12
N LYS A 73 5.47 -23.65 20.92
CA LYS A 73 5.94 -22.34 21.39
C LYS A 73 6.36 -21.47 20.21
N THR A 74 7.14 -22.00 19.27
CA THR A 74 7.54 -21.28 18.05
C THR A 74 6.34 -20.83 17.22
N LEU A 75 5.37 -21.72 16.99
CA LEU A 75 4.13 -21.40 16.26
C LEU A 75 3.33 -20.28 16.95
N ARG A 76 3.19 -20.38 18.28
CA ARG A 76 2.49 -19.38 19.09
C ARG A 76 3.17 -18.02 19.01
N GLU A 77 4.49 -17.98 19.14
CA GLU A 77 5.26 -16.75 19.01
C GLU A 77 5.10 -16.15 17.60
N ALA A 78 5.18 -16.97 16.55
CA ALA A 78 4.97 -16.51 15.19
C ALA A 78 3.55 -15.96 14.94
N ALA A 79 2.52 -16.57 15.52
CA ALA A 79 1.15 -16.06 15.50
C ALA A 79 1.08 -14.67 16.17
N ILE A 80 1.60 -14.53 17.39
CA ILE A 80 1.63 -13.25 18.11
C ILE A 80 2.42 -12.18 17.34
N GLN A 81 3.54 -12.53 16.72
CA GLN A 81 4.30 -11.57 15.92
C GLN A 81 3.56 -11.17 14.64
N THR A 82 2.78 -12.08 14.06
CA THR A 82 1.95 -11.78 12.89
C THR A 82 0.88 -10.77 13.25
N SER A 83 0.14 -10.97 14.35
CA SER A 83 -0.96 -10.09 14.74
C SER A 83 -0.51 -8.66 15.02
N LYS A 84 0.71 -8.46 15.55
CA LYS A 84 1.28 -7.12 15.78
C LYS A 84 1.35 -6.25 14.52
N ARG A 85 1.52 -6.85 13.35
CA ARG A 85 1.53 -6.13 12.05
C ARG A 85 0.17 -5.50 11.72
N PHE A 86 -0.90 -6.02 12.31
CA PHE A 86 -2.28 -5.58 12.14
C PHE A 86 -2.78 -4.76 13.34
N SER A 87 -1.91 -4.45 14.31
CA SER A 87 -2.26 -3.59 15.44
C SER A 87 -2.70 -2.20 14.97
N ASN A 88 -3.54 -1.53 15.77
CA ASN A 88 -3.96 -0.16 15.49
C ASN A 88 -2.75 0.75 15.25
N ASP A 89 -1.74 0.69 16.12
CA ASP A 89 -0.53 1.50 16.01
C ASP A 89 0.22 1.26 14.68
N ALA A 90 0.40 0.00 14.28
CA ALA A 90 1.08 -0.34 13.04
C ALA A 90 0.27 0.14 11.81
N THR A 91 -1.03 -0.10 11.80
CA THR A 91 -1.92 0.28 10.70
C THR A 91 -2.04 1.79 10.57
N THR A 92 -2.21 2.51 11.68
CA THR A 92 -2.25 3.98 11.71
C THR A 92 -0.93 4.57 11.20
N LYS A 93 0.22 4.05 11.63
CA LYS A 93 1.53 4.51 11.16
C LYS A 93 1.70 4.29 9.65
N MET A 94 1.25 3.16 9.13
CA MET A 94 1.29 2.85 7.70
C MET A 94 0.41 3.82 6.90
N ALA A 95 -0.83 4.06 7.35
CA ALA A 95 -1.75 5.00 6.73
C ALA A 95 -1.18 6.43 6.71
N LEU A 96 -0.64 6.91 7.84
CA LEU A 96 -0.02 8.24 7.93
C LEU A 96 1.18 8.37 6.99
N THR A 97 2.02 7.33 6.90
CA THR A 97 3.17 7.30 5.98
C THR A 97 2.72 7.40 4.53
N LEU A 98 1.68 6.66 4.15
CA LEU A 98 1.10 6.71 2.82
C LEU A 98 0.50 8.10 2.51
N TYR A 99 -0.25 8.69 3.44
CA TYR A 99 -0.82 10.03 3.25
C TYR A 99 0.28 11.08 3.08
N ALA A 100 1.35 11.01 3.88
CA ALA A 100 2.48 11.91 3.76
C ALA A 100 3.18 11.78 2.39
N SER A 101 3.33 10.56 1.86
CA SER A 101 3.97 10.33 0.56
C SER A 101 3.12 10.88 -0.59
N VAL A 102 1.81 10.65 -0.56
CA VAL A 102 0.86 11.17 -1.56
C VAL A 102 0.81 12.69 -1.54
N LEU A 103 0.76 13.31 -0.35
CA LEU A 103 0.78 14.77 -0.22
C LEU A 103 2.10 15.37 -0.75
N LYS A 104 3.24 14.73 -0.49
CA LYS A 104 4.54 15.17 -1.01
C LYS A 104 4.57 15.09 -2.54
N ALA A 105 4.13 13.97 -3.11
CA ALA A 105 4.05 13.79 -4.56
C ALA A 105 3.12 14.82 -5.22
N HIS A 106 1.95 15.06 -4.64
CA HIS A 106 1.02 16.08 -5.15
C HIS A 106 1.65 17.48 -5.11
N ARG A 107 2.28 17.88 -4.00
CA ARG A 107 2.92 19.19 -3.89
C ARG A 107 4.01 19.38 -4.94
N ALA A 108 4.85 18.36 -5.15
CA ALA A 108 5.89 18.39 -6.17
C ALA A 108 5.32 18.53 -7.59
N ALA A 109 4.28 17.75 -7.92
CA ALA A 109 3.61 17.83 -9.22
C ALA A 109 2.99 19.21 -9.47
N ARG A 110 2.37 19.81 -8.44
CA ARG A 110 1.76 21.15 -8.54
C ARG A 110 2.81 22.24 -8.73
N ALA A 111 3.89 22.22 -7.96
CA ALA A 111 4.97 23.19 -8.09
C ALA A 111 5.65 23.14 -9.47
N SER A 112 5.83 21.94 -10.04
CA SER A 112 6.35 21.76 -11.40
C SER A 112 5.44 22.41 -12.46
N LYS A 113 4.12 22.20 -12.35
CA LYS A 113 3.14 22.80 -13.27
C LYS A 113 3.12 24.33 -13.20
N ASP A 114 3.19 24.89 -12.00
CA ASP A 114 3.24 26.33 -11.79
C ASP A 114 4.52 26.94 -12.40
N ASN A 115 5.68 26.29 -12.20
CA ASN A 115 6.94 26.74 -12.79
C ASN A 115 6.94 26.70 -14.32
N ASN A 116 6.38 25.65 -14.92
CA ASN A 116 6.27 25.52 -16.38
C ASN A 116 5.35 26.59 -16.97
N TRP A 117 4.23 26.89 -16.31
CA TRP A 117 3.34 27.97 -16.71
C TRP A 117 4.01 29.35 -16.62
N GLN A 118 4.75 29.61 -15.55
CA GLN A 118 5.52 30.84 -15.39
C GLN A 118 6.65 30.95 -16.42
N ALA A 119 7.29 29.84 -16.80
CA ALA A 119 8.27 29.81 -17.88
C ALA A 119 7.63 30.13 -19.24
N ALA A 120 6.50 29.50 -19.57
CA ALA A 120 5.75 29.76 -20.80
C ALA A 120 5.28 31.23 -20.90
N LYS A 121 4.76 31.78 -19.80
CA LYS A 121 4.31 33.18 -19.73
C LYS A 121 5.47 34.17 -19.95
N ARG A 122 6.66 33.87 -19.44
CA ARG A 122 7.86 34.70 -19.66
C ARG A 122 8.30 34.68 -21.12
N GLY A 123 8.29 33.51 -21.77
CA GLY A 123 8.63 33.40 -23.21
C GLY A 123 7.71 34.25 -24.09
N LEU A 124 6.40 34.15 -23.90
CA LEU A 124 5.42 34.96 -24.65
C LEU A 124 5.57 36.47 -24.39
N GLY A 125 5.92 36.86 -23.17
CA GLY A 125 6.15 38.26 -22.81
C GLY A 125 7.38 38.87 -23.49
N GLU A 126 8.44 38.09 -23.68
CA GLU A 126 9.66 38.51 -24.38
C GLU A 126 9.40 38.71 -25.88
N GLU A 127 8.71 37.78 -26.54
CA GLU A 127 8.33 37.90 -27.96
C GLU A 127 7.47 39.15 -28.22
N TYR A 128 6.50 39.42 -27.35
CA TYR A 128 5.66 40.62 -27.45
C TYR A 128 6.49 41.91 -27.34
N LYS A 129 7.49 41.96 -26.45
CA LYS A 129 8.40 43.12 -26.34
C LYS A 129 9.18 43.34 -27.63
N ILE A 130 9.70 42.28 -28.25
CA ILE A 130 10.44 42.37 -29.51
C ILE A 130 9.55 42.94 -30.61
N LEU A 131 8.34 42.38 -30.78
CA LEU A 131 7.38 42.84 -31.80
C LEU A 131 6.97 44.29 -31.60
N ARG A 132 6.72 44.71 -30.35
CA ARG A 132 6.40 46.09 -30.02
C ARG A 132 7.56 47.04 -30.30
N ASN A 133 8.78 46.67 -29.93
CA ASN A 133 9.96 47.49 -30.19
C ASN A 133 10.20 47.66 -31.69
N LEU A 134 10.01 46.59 -32.48
CA LEU A 134 10.12 46.65 -33.94
C LEU A 134 9.05 47.57 -34.55
N ALA A 135 7.79 47.45 -34.12
CA ALA A 135 6.71 48.31 -34.59
C ALA A 135 6.97 49.79 -34.27
N HIS A 136 7.53 50.09 -33.10
CA HIS A 136 7.88 51.45 -32.71
C HIS A 136 9.01 52.02 -33.58
N ALA A 137 10.06 51.23 -33.83
CA ALA A 137 11.17 51.64 -34.70
C ALA A 137 10.71 51.92 -36.15
N ILE A 138 9.78 51.10 -36.68
CA ILE A 138 9.19 51.33 -38.00
C ILE A 138 8.36 52.63 -38.01
N GLY A 139 7.57 52.88 -36.96
CA GLY A 139 6.78 54.10 -36.83
C GLY A 139 7.64 55.36 -36.78
N GLU A 140 8.73 55.35 -36.02
CA GLU A 140 9.69 56.46 -35.97
C GLU A 140 10.35 56.70 -37.33
N ALA A 141 10.78 55.64 -38.04
CA ALA A 141 11.41 55.75 -39.35
C ALA A 141 10.47 56.34 -40.42
N VAL A 142 9.19 55.94 -40.42
CA VAL A 142 8.18 56.48 -41.35
C VAL A 142 7.91 57.95 -41.06
N LEU A 143 7.80 58.34 -39.79
CA LEU A 143 7.56 59.74 -39.39
C LEU A 143 8.76 60.65 -39.69
N THR A 144 10.00 60.15 -39.56
CA THR A 144 11.21 60.92 -39.93
C THR A 144 11.43 61.04 -41.43
N SER A 145 10.91 60.10 -42.23
CA SER A 145 10.97 60.17 -43.70
C SER A 145 9.91 61.09 -44.34
N ALA A 146 8.93 61.54 -43.56
CA ALA A 146 7.81 62.38 -43.99
C ALA A 146 7.95 63.87 -43.57
N SER A 147 9.10 64.26 -43.00
CA SER A 147 9.47 65.63 -42.62
C SER A 147 10.57 66.14 -43.54
#